data_AF-A0A1I6BFN1-F1
#
_entry.id   AF-A0A1I6BFN1-F1
#
_cell.length_a   1.000
_cell.length_b   1.000
_cell.length_c   1.000
_cell.angle_alpha   90.00
_cell.angle_beta   90.00
_cell.angle_gamma   90.00
#
_symmetry.space_group_name_H-M   'P 1'
#
loop_
_entity.id
_entity.type
_entity.pdbx_description
1 polymer ?
#
loop_
_entity_poly.entity_id
_entity_poly.type
_entity_poly.pdbx_seq_one_letter_code
_entity_poly.pdbx_strand_id
1 'polypeptide(L)'
;MTEIERFPRQANNENHAIAFRKEAVRLVESGLSQRVVLQRLGISHATLRAWLRLYGTAVYSQMRRKLFTATQKHQIVRVLLDGRLSEDEALRKYGLRMKNTLREWVAAYRAREAVPPAAPDTPADANALLAAQLRQAQWQIEALHTLIDQAEAAYKIAIRKKGGAKPSK
;
A
#
# COMPACT_ATOMS: atom_id res chain seq x y z
N MET A 1 23.47 14.18 -28.93
CA MET A 1 23.01 12.98 -29.66
C MET A 1 24.10 11.93 -29.51
N THR A 2 23.90 10.92 -28.66
CA THR A 2 24.90 9.83 -28.52
C THR A 2 24.68 8.83 -29.65
N GLU A 3 25.58 8.81 -30.63
CA GLU A 3 25.69 7.76 -31.64
C GLU A 3 25.84 6.41 -30.94
N ILE A 4 24.82 5.57 -31.07
CA ILE A 4 24.89 4.18 -30.65
C ILE A 4 25.41 3.41 -31.88
N GLU A 5 26.73 3.29 -31.99
CA GLU A 5 27.37 2.41 -32.97
C GLU A 5 26.77 0.99 -32.81
N ARG A 6 26.12 0.53 -33.88
CA ARG A 6 25.51 -0.81 -33.92
C ARG A 6 26.57 -1.81 -34.36
N PHE A 7 27.07 -2.60 -33.40
CA PHE A 7 27.91 -3.75 -33.71
C PHE A 7 27.07 -4.94 -34.22
N PRO A 8 27.57 -5.73 -35.18
CA PRO A 8 26.84 -6.85 -35.76
C PRO A 8 26.55 -7.96 -34.74
N ARG A 9 25.43 -8.66 -34.93
CA ARG A 9 24.99 -9.78 -34.07
C ARG A 9 25.98 -10.93 -34.17
N GLN A 10 26.77 -11.17 -33.13
CA GLN A 10 27.67 -12.33 -33.07
C GLN A 10 26.84 -13.62 -32.93
N ALA A 11 27.22 -14.62 -33.72
CA ALA A 11 26.54 -15.90 -33.81
C ALA A 11 26.74 -16.74 -32.54
N ASN A 12 25.86 -17.71 -32.41
CA ASN A 12 25.58 -18.53 -31.23
C ASN A 12 26.84 -19.17 -30.60
N ASN A 13 26.93 -19.06 -29.27
CA ASN A 13 27.73 -19.92 -28.39
C ASN A 13 29.27 -19.82 -28.49
N GLU A 14 29.82 -18.61 -28.56
CA GLU A 14 31.23 -18.44 -28.21
C GLU A 14 31.39 -18.55 -26.70
N ASN A 15 32.40 -19.30 -26.27
CA ASN A 15 32.72 -19.54 -24.87
C ASN A 15 33.18 -18.23 -24.20
N HIS A 16 32.25 -17.33 -23.89
CA HIS A 16 32.57 -16.01 -23.38
C HIS A 16 33.34 -16.15 -22.07
N ALA A 17 34.46 -15.44 -21.94
CA ALA A 17 35.26 -15.42 -20.73
C ALA A 17 34.38 -15.07 -19.51
N ILE A 18 34.62 -15.70 -18.36
CA ILE A 18 33.82 -15.50 -17.14
C ILE A 18 33.78 -14.01 -16.75
N ALA A 19 34.88 -13.29 -16.96
CA ALA A 19 34.95 -11.84 -16.74
C ALA A 19 33.95 -11.06 -17.61
N PHE A 20 33.80 -11.43 -18.88
CA PHE A 20 32.86 -10.79 -19.80
C PHE A 20 31.40 -11.04 -19.39
N ARG A 21 31.08 -12.26 -18.92
CA ARG A 21 29.74 -12.60 -18.42
C ARG A 21 29.39 -11.79 -17.18
N LYS A 22 30.34 -11.64 -16.25
CA LYS A 22 30.17 -10.84 -15.02
C LYS A 22 30.03 -9.35 -15.34
N GLU A 23 30.78 -8.82 -16.31
CA GLU A 23 30.64 -7.43 -16.74
C GLU A 23 29.25 -7.16 -17.34
N ALA A 24 28.74 -8.08 -18.16
CA ALA A 24 27.38 -7.98 -18.68
C ALA A 24 26.31 -7.93 -17.57
N VAL A 25 26.49 -8.73 -16.51
CA VAL A 25 25.60 -8.68 -15.33
C VAL A 25 25.75 -7.37 -14.57
N ARG A 26 26.99 -6.91 -14.34
CA ARG A 26 27.27 -5.64 -13.64
C ARG A 26 26.63 -4.44 -14.35
N LEU A 27 26.66 -4.40 -15.69
CA LEU A 27 26.00 -3.35 -16.46
C LEU A 27 24.48 -3.34 -16.26
N VAL A 28 23.84 -4.51 -16.18
CA VAL A 28 22.41 -4.59 -15.88
C VAL A 28 22.12 -4.16 -14.44
N GLU A 29 22.96 -4.55 -13.49
CA GLU A 29 22.82 -4.20 -12.08
C GLU A 29 23.10 -2.72 -11.79
N SER A 30 23.90 -2.05 -12.61
CA SER A 30 24.10 -0.59 -12.56
C SER A 30 22.90 0.20 -13.09
N GLY A 31 21.80 -0.47 -13.46
CA GLY A 31 20.56 0.16 -13.90
C GLY A 31 20.41 0.33 -15.42
N LEU A 32 21.35 -0.17 -16.23
CA LEU A 32 21.16 -0.14 -17.69
C LEU A 32 20.06 -1.12 -18.10
N SER A 33 19.20 -0.68 -19.02
CA SER A 33 18.18 -1.56 -19.56
C SER A 33 18.81 -2.76 -20.27
N GLN A 34 18.21 -3.95 -20.13
CA GLN A 34 18.70 -5.16 -20.79
C GLN A 34 18.85 -4.94 -22.31
N ARG A 35 17.94 -4.18 -22.94
CA ARG A 35 18.00 -3.86 -24.36
C ARG A 35 19.26 -3.08 -24.75
N VAL A 36 19.69 -2.12 -23.94
CA VAL A 36 20.93 -1.37 -24.17
C VAL A 36 22.15 -2.26 -24.00
N VAL A 37 22.14 -3.14 -22.98
CA VAL A 37 23.24 -4.09 -22.74
C VAL A 37 23.37 -5.09 -23.90
N LEU A 38 22.25 -5.58 -24.45
CA LEU A 38 22.25 -6.46 -25.63
C LEU A 38 22.82 -5.77 -26.87
N GLN A 39 22.45 -4.50 -27.10
CA GLN A 39 22.99 -3.73 -28.22
C GLN A 39 24.48 -3.44 -28.07
N ARG A 40 24.92 -3.09 -26.85
CA ARG A 40 26.32 -2.76 -26.55
C ARG A 40 27.24 -3.97 -26.64
N LEU A 41 26.76 -5.15 -26.24
CA LEU A 41 27.57 -6.36 -26.19
C LEU A 41 27.37 -7.29 -27.39
N GLY A 42 26.41 -6.99 -28.28
CA GLY A 42 26.12 -7.81 -29.46
C GLY A 42 25.57 -9.22 -29.15
N ILE A 43 25.11 -9.47 -27.92
CA ILE A 43 24.67 -10.80 -27.45
C ILE A 43 23.16 -11.03 -27.61
N SER A 44 22.76 -12.30 -27.61
CA SER A 44 21.35 -12.66 -27.64
C SER A 44 20.66 -12.44 -26.28
N HIS A 45 19.34 -12.15 -26.32
CA HIS A 45 18.53 -12.02 -25.12
C HIS A 45 18.51 -13.31 -24.27
N ALA A 46 18.59 -14.48 -24.91
CA ALA A 46 18.64 -15.77 -24.22
C ALA A 46 19.94 -15.92 -23.42
N THR A 47 21.08 -15.54 -24.03
CA THR A 47 22.41 -15.57 -23.41
C THR A 47 22.49 -14.66 -22.19
N LEU A 48 22.06 -13.40 -22.32
CA LEU A 48 22.04 -12.46 -21.20
C LEU A 48 21.13 -12.97 -20.07
N ARG A 49 19.95 -13.51 -20.39
CA ARG A 49 19.04 -14.07 -19.39
C ARG A 49 19.65 -15.27 -18.64
N ALA A 50 20.41 -16.12 -19.33
CA ALA A 50 21.12 -17.23 -18.69
C ALA A 50 22.18 -16.70 -17.70
N TRP A 51 23.00 -15.73 -18.11
CA TRP A 51 24.02 -15.15 -17.23
C TRP A 51 23.43 -14.41 -16.04
N LEU A 52 22.35 -13.66 -16.24
CA LEU A 52 21.63 -13.00 -15.14
C LEU A 52 21.01 -13.99 -14.15
N ARG A 53 20.74 -15.23 -14.56
CA ARG A 53 20.28 -16.30 -13.67
C ARG A 53 21.44 -16.95 -12.89
N LEU A 54 22.60 -17.10 -13.53
CA LEU A 54 23.78 -17.76 -12.96
C LEU A 54 24.65 -16.84 -12.10
N TYR A 55 24.86 -15.60 -12.54
CA TYR A 55 25.78 -14.63 -11.93
C TYR A 55 25.06 -13.39 -11.36
N GLY A 56 23.75 -13.27 -11.56
CA GLY A 56 22.97 -12.15 -11.00
C GLY A 56 22.95 -12.19 -9.47
N THR A 57 23.21 -11.06 -8.85
CA THR A 57 23.29 -10.92 -7.39
C THR A 57 21.90 -10.68 -6.77
N ALA A 58 21.89 -10.35 -5.47
CA ALA A 58 20.69 -9.90 -4.77
C ALA A 58 20.07 -8.66 -5.41
N VAL A 59 20.88 -7.78 -6.02
CA VAL A 59 20.44 -6.54 -6.68
C VAL A 59 19.56 -6.87 -7.89
N TYR A 60 20.05 -7.72 -8.81
CA TYR A 60 19.24 -8.19 -9.93
C TYR A 60 17.98 -8.94 -9.46
N SER A 61 18.11 -9.70 -8.37
CA SER A 61 16.99 -10.43 -7.78
C SER A 61 15.91 -9.51 -7.19
N GLN A 62 16.26 -8.33 -6.69
CA GLN A 62 15.33 -7.30 -6.24
C GLN A 62 14.73 -6.55 -7.44
N MET A 63 15.55 -6.18 -8.43
CA MET A 63 15.11 -5.48 -9.64
C MET A 63 14.08 -6.29 -10.45
N ARG A 64 14.26 -7.61 -10.55
CA ARG A 64 13.32 -8.49 -11.26
C ARG A 64 12.03 -8.78 -10.50
N ARG A 65 11.99 -8.51 -9.19
CA ARG A 65 10.82 -8.81 -8.36
C ARG A 65 9.77 -7.75 -8.62
N LYS A 66 8.54 -8.19 -8.85
CA LYS A 66 7.38 -7.29 -8.91
C LYS A 66 7.20 -6.66 -7.54
N LEU A 67 7.42 -5.36 -7.45
CA LEU A 67 7.23 -4.59 -6.24
C LEU A 67 5.74 -4.27 -6.10
N PHE A 68 5.17 -4.63 -4.95
CA PHE A 68 3.81 -4.26 -4.57
C PHE A 68 3.90 -3.24 -3.44
N THR A 69 3.18 -2.13 -3.60
CA THR A 69 3.06 -1.15 -2.52
C THR A 69 2.24 -1.72 -1.36
N ALA A 70 2.39 -1.17 -0.16
CA ALA A 70 1.62 -1.60 1.01
C ALA A 70 0.10 -1.55 0.75
N THR A 71 -0.37 -0.49 0.10
CA THR A 71 -1.78 -0.31 -0.30
C THR A 71 -2.25 -1.39 -1.27
N GLN A 72 -1.43 -1.74 -2.27
CA GLN A 72 -1.77 -2.82 -3.21
C GLN A 72 -1.86 -4.17 -2.49
N LYS A 73 -0.91 -4.48 -1.59
CA LYS A 73 -0.96 -5.72 -0.80
C LYS A 73 -2.23 -5.79 0.03
N HIS A 74 -2.59 -4.70 0.72
CA HIS A 74 -3.81 -4.62 1.52
C HIS A 74 -5.07 -4.82 0.67
N GLN A 75 -5.18 -4.16 -0.48
CA GLN A 75 -6.34 -4.33 -1.35
C GLN A 75 -6.51 -5.78 -1.82
N ILE A 76 -5.41 -6.44 -2.20
CA ILE A 76 -5.40 -7.84 -2.63
C ILE A 76 -5.86 -8.76 -1.50
N VAL A 77 -5.32 -8.57 -0.29
CA VAL A 77 -5.67 -9.36 0.89
C VAL A 77 -7.13 -9.16 1.29
N ARG A 78 -7.63 -7.92 1.24
CA ARG A 78 -9.03 -7.61 1.57
C ARG A 78 -10.00 -8.33 0.62
N VAL A 79 -9.76 -8.24 -0.69
CA VAL A 79 -10.59 -8.91 -1.70
C VAL A 79 -10.55 -10.44 -1.54
N LEU A 80 -9.41 -10.98 -1.10
CA LEU A 80 -9.25 -12.40 -0.79
C LEU A 80 -10.09 -12.81 0.45
N LEU A 81 -10.03 -12.02 1.52
CA LEU A 81 -10.78 -12.27 2.76
C LEU A 81 -12.30 -12.10 2.57
N ASP A 82 -12.71 -11.16 1.70
CA ASP A 82 -14.11 -10.97 1.30
C ASP A 82 -14.65 -12.13 0.44
N GLY A 83 -13.83 -13.13 0.09
CA GLY A 83 -14.22 -14.31 -0.70
C GLY A 83 -14.49 -14.02 -2.17
N ARG A 84 -14.23 -12.80 -2.65
CA ARG A 84 -14.44 -12.38 -4.05
C ARG A 84 -13.37 -12.91 -5.00
N LEU A 85 -12.27 -13.45 -4.47
CA LEU A 85 -11.14 -13.96 -5.24
C LEU A 85 -10.50 -15.15 -4.52
N SER A 86 -10.33 -16.26 -5.23
CA SER A 86 -9.61 -17.43 -4.70
C SER A 86 -8.10 -17.22 -4.70
N GLU A 87 -7.35 -17.92 -3.84
CA GLU A 87 -5.88 -17.85 -3.78
C GLU A 87 -5.25 -18.10 -5.16
N ASP A 88 -5.70 -19.14 -5.87
CA ASP A 88 -5.16 -19.51 -7.19
C ASP A 88 -5.51 -18.50 -8.29
N GLU A 89 -6.64 -17.81 -8.13
CA GLU A 89 -7.03 -16.74 -9.03
C GLU A 89 -6.22 -15.47 -8.75
N ALA A 90 -5.97 -15.14 -7.48
CA ALA A 90 -5.11 -14.04 -7.07
C ALA A 90 -3.67 -14.21 -7.57
N LEU A 91 -3.12 -15.43 -7.49
CA LEU A 91 -1.78 -15.71 -8.01
C LEU A 91 -1.68 -15.41 -9.51
N ARG A 92 -2.66 -15.88 -10.29
CA ARG A 92 -2.71 -15.66 -11.75
C ARG A 92 -2.93 -14.20 -12.10
N LYS A 93 -3.89 -13.54 -11.46
CA LYS A 93 -4.27 -12.15 -11.73
C LYS A 93 -3.15 -11.16 -11.39
N TYR A 94 -2.46 -11.37 -10.27
CA TYR A 94 -1.41 -10.44 -9.81
C TYR A 94 0.01 -10.89 -10.21
N GLY A 95 0.18 -12.10 -10.76
CA GLY A 95 1.47 -12.63 -11.21
C GLY A 95 2.38 -13.04 -10.05
N LEU A 96 1.78 -13.52 -8.96
CA LEU A 96 2.51 -14.02 -7.79
C LEU A 96 2.94 -15.46 -8.05
N ARG A 97 4.19 -15.79 -7.71
CA ARG A 97 4.76 -17.12 -7.99
C ARG A 97 4.49 -18.16 -6.92
N MET A 98 4.26 -17.73 -5.68
CA MET A 98 4.19 -18.64 -4.52
C MET A 98 2.98 -18.31 -3.65
N LYS A 99 2.21 -19.34 -3.29
CA LYS A 99 1.09 -19.27 -2.32
C LYS A 99 1.54 -18.72 -0.96
N ASN A 100 2.76 -19.06 -0.52
CA ASN A 100 3.32 -18.58 0.75
C ASN A 100 3.37 -17.04 0.83
N THR A 101 3.68 -16.35 -0.28
CA THR A 101 3.69 -14.88 -0.32
C THR A 101 2.33 -14.29 0.07
N LEU A 102 1.25 -14.92 -0.39
CA LEU A 102 -0.11 -14.48 -0.09
C LEU A 102 -0.46 -14.76 1.37
N ARG A 103 -0.07 -15.93 1.89
CA ARG A 103 -0.25 -16.29 3.31
C ARG A 103 0.49 -15.35 4.25
N GLU A 104 1.73 -14.98 3.91
CA GLU A 104 2.50 -13.98 4.64
C GLU A 104 1.80 -12.61 4.66
N TRP A 105 1.21 -12.20 3.54
CA TRP A 105 0.46 -10.94 3.47
C TRP A 105 -0.82 -10.99 4.30
N VAL A 106 -1.55 -12.10 4.27
CA VAL A 106 -2.74 -12.32 5.11
C VAL A 106 -2.36 -12.32 6.59
N ALA A 107 -1.27 -12.99 6.97
CA ALA A 107 -0.77 -13.01 8.33
C ALA A 107 -0.36 -11.60 8.81
N ALA A 108 0.35 -10.85 7.97
CA ALA A 108 0.72 -9.46 8.27
C ALA A 108 -0.50 -8.52 8.37
N TYR A 109 -1.52 -8.74 7.54
CA TYR A 109 -2.77 -8.00 7.61
C TYR A 109 -3.54 -8.30 8.90
N ARG A 110 -3.70 -9.58 9.25
CA ARG A 110 -4.34 -10.00 10.51
C ARG A 110 -3.56 -9.53 11.73
N ALA A 111 -2.22 -9.54 11.70
CA ALA A 111 -1.42 -9.00 12.79
C ALA A 111 -1.65 -7.48 12.97
N ARG A 112 -1.88 -6.74 11.88
CA ARG A 112 -2.23 -5.32 11.93
C ARG A 112 -3.65 -5.06 12.44
N GLU A 113 -4.62 -5.92 12.10
CA GLU A 113 -5.99 -5.84 12.62
C GLU A 113 -6.13 -6.36 14.05
N ALA A 114 -5.32 -7.35 14.43
CA ALA A 114 -5.30 -7.94 15.77
C ALA A 114 -4.53 -7.10 16.78
N VAL A 115 -3.72 -6.14 16.31
CA VAL A 115 -3.43 -4.96 17.10
C VAL A 115 -4.76 -4.20 17.16
N PRO A 116 -5.49 -4.19 18.30
CA PRO A 116 -6.60 -3.24 18.45
C PRO A 116 -6.05 -1.87 18.09
N PRO A 117 -6.84 -0.95 17.48
CA PRO A 117 -6.36 0.39 17.20
C PRO A 117 -5.68 0.85 18.48
N ALA A 118 -4.35 1.00 18.42
CA ALA A 118 -3.57 1.37 19.59
C ALA A 118 -4.33 2.57 20.15
N ALA A 119 -4.76 2.45 21.41
CA ALA A 119 -5.40 3.57 22.11
C ALA A 119 -4.56 4.78 21.72
N PRO A 120 -5.14 5.79 21.06
CA PRO A 120 -4.33 6.85 20.50
C PRO A 120 -3.45 7.34 21.64
N ASP A 121 -2.15 7.46 21.36
CA ASP A 121 -1.18 8.11 22.24
C ASP A 121 -1.53 9.61 22.35
N THR A 122 -2.79 9.93 22.64
CA THR A 122 -3.19 11.15 23.30
C THR A 122 -2.52 11.10 24.66
N PRO A 123 -1.58 12.04 24.96
CA PRO A 123 -1.13 12.26 26.32
C PRO A 123 -2.37 12.33 27.20
N ALA A 124 -2.35 11.73 28.40
CA ALA A 124 -3.49 11.76 29.33
C ALA A 124 -4.10 13.16 29.48
N ASP A 125 -3.27 14.19 29.31
CA ASP A 125 -3.61 15.62 29.27
C ASP A 125 -4.62 15.99 28.17
N ALA A 126 -4.52 15.43 26.96
CA ALA A 126 -5.44 15.70 25.86
C ALA A 126 -6.83 15.08 26.09
N ASN A 127 -6.88 13.87 26.64
CA ASN A 127 -8.14 13.23 27.03
C ASN A 127 -8.79 13.93 28.22
N ALA A 128 -8.00 14.37 29.19
CA ALA A 128 -8.48 15.18 30.32
C ALA A 128 -9.03 16.54 29.86
N LEU A 129 -8.33 17.21 28.93
CA LEU A 129 -8.76 18.47 28.33
C LEU A 129 -10.07 18.29 27.55
N LEU A 130 -10.18 17.24 26.75
CA LEU A 130 -11.40 16.94 25.99
C LEU A 130 -12.58 16.63 26.92
N ALA A 131 -12.35 15.86 27.99
CA ALA A 131 -13.37 15.58 29.00
C ALA A 131 -13.79 16.83 29.80
N ALA A 132 -12.88 17.77 30.02
CA ALA A 132 -13.20 19.07 30.62
C ALA A 132 -14.04 19.94 29.68
N GLN A 133 -13.67 20.02 28.40
CA GLN A 133 -14.44 20.75 27.38
C GLN A 133 -15.86 20.17 27.22
N LEU A 134 -15.99 18.84 27.22
CA LEU A 134 -17.29 18.17 27.12
C LEU A 134 -18.20 18.51 28.31
N ARG A 135 -17.65 18.48 29.53
CA ARG A 135 -18.39 18.89 30.75
C ARG A 135 -18.81 20.35 30.71
N GLN A 136 -17.93 21.24 30.25
CA GLN A 136 -18.26 22.65 30.11
C GLN A 136 -19.39 22.86 29.10
N ALA A 137 -19.35 22.20 27.95
CA ALA A 137 -20.41 22.29 26.95
C ALA A 137 -21.75 21.77 27.49
N GLN A 138 -21.75 20.66 28.24
CA GLN A 138 -22.94 20.14 28.90
C GLN A 138 -23.54 21.14 29.89
N TRP A 139 -22.70 21.74 30.74
CA TRP A 139 -23.13 22.78 31.68
C TRP A 139 -23.71 24.00 30.99
N GLN A 140 -23.08 24.46 29.90
CA GLN A 140 -23.60 25.58 29.13
C GLN A 140 -24.97 25.26 28.52
N ILE A 141 -25.16 24.05 27.98
CA ILE A 141 -26.44 23.60 27.44
C ILE A 141 -27.52 23.57 28.54
N GLU A 142 -27.21 23.03 29.72
CA GLU A 142 -28.15 22.94 30.84
C GLU A 142 -28.54 24.33 31.39
N ALA A 143 -27.57 25.24 31.49
CA ALA A 143 -27.82 26.63 31.87
C ALA A 143 -28.72 27.33 30.85
N LEU A 144 -28.48 27.13 29.54
CA LEU A 144 -29.33 27.67 28.49
C LEU A 144 -30.77 27.12 28.56
N HIS A 145 -30.96 25.82 28.81
CA HIS A 145 -32.29 25.25 29.02
C HIS A 145 -33.00 25.89 30.22
N THR A 146 -32.29 26.09 31.32
CA THR A 146 -32.85 26.74 32.52
C THR A 146 -33.29 28.18 32.24
N LEU A 147 -32.50 28.95 31.47
CA LEU A 147 -32.86 30.31 31.06
C LEU A 147 -34.08 30.32 30.14
N ILE A 148 -34.22 29.32 29.26
CA ILE A 148 -35.41 29.14 28.44
C ILE A 148 -36.64 28.92 29.34
N ASP A 149 -36.56 28.04 30.34
CA ASP A 149 -37.67 27.78 31.26
C ASP A 149 -38.08 29.04 32.05
N GLN A 150 -37.10 29.81 32.54
CA GLN A 150 -37.34 31.08 33.21
C GLN A 150 -38.02 32.10 32.28
N ALA A 151 -37.58 32.18 31.02
CA ALA A 151 -38.17 33.07 30.02
C ALA A 151 -39.60 32.65 29.62
N GLU A 152 -39.87 31.35 29.44
CA GLU A 152 -41.23 30.85 29.19
C GLU A 152 -42.17 31.22 30.35
N ALA A 153 -41.70 31.08 31.60
CA ALA A 153 -42.48 31.41 32.80
C ALA A 153 -42.76 32.92 32.93
N ALA A 154 -41.74 33.76 32.71
CA ALA A 154 -41.86 35.21 32.85
C ALA A 154 -42.72 35.86 31.76
N TYR A 155 -42.55 35.40 30.51
CA TYR A 155 -43.19 36.04 29.35
C TYR A 155 -44.40 35.27 28.80
N LYS A 156 -44.69 34.06 29.30
CA LYS A 156 -45.77 33.18 28.82
C LYS A 156 -45.72 32.89 27.31
N ILE A 157 -44.53 32.90 26.73
CA ILE A 157 -44.28 32.56 25.33
C ILE A 157 -43.68 31.16 25.30
N ALA A 158 -44.19 30.27 24.44
CA ALA A 158 -43.61 28.95 24.23
C ALA A 158 -42.43 29.06 23.25
N ILE A 159 -41.19 28.98 23.76
CA ILE A 159 -39.96 29.16 22.99
C ILE A 159 -39.48 27.80 22.45
N ARG A 160 -39.75 26.70 23.18
CA ARG A 160 -39.40 25.35 22.73
C ARG A 160 -40.28 24.85 21.57
N LYS A 161 -39.64 24.23 20.57
CA LYS A 161 -40.33 23.55 19.46
C LYS A 161 -41.07 22.31 19.97
N LYS A 162 -42.41 22.33 20.02
CA LYS A 162 -43.22 21.12 20.31
C LYS A 162 -43.03 20.09 19.20
N GLY A 163 -42.34 18.99 19.51
CA GLY A 163 -42.23 17.83 18.60
C GLY A 163 -43.59 17.14 18.46
N GLY A 164 -44.22 17.25 17.30
CA GLY A 164 -45.45 16.51 17.01
C GLY A 164 -46.30 17.10 15.90
N ALA A 165 -45.87 16.98 14.64
CA ALA A 165 -46.80 16.88 13.52
C ALA A 165 -46.63 15.46 12.97
N LYS A 166 -47.60 14.57 13.21
CA LYS A 166 -47.67 13.28 12.51
C LYS A 166 -47.82 13.59 11.01
N PRO A 167 -47.04 12.98 10.11
CA PRO A 167 -47.26 13.17 8.68
C PRO A 167 -48.69 12.72 8.33
N SER A 168 -49.43 13.56 7.62
CA SER A 168 -50.77 13.23 7.13
C SER A 168 -50.68 12.07 6.14
N LYS A 169 -51.67 11.18 6.24
CA LYS A 169 -51.89 10.03 5.36
C LYS A 169 -52.28 10.48 3.95
#